data_AF-A0A1I5WJG7-F1
#
_entry.id   AF-A0A1I5WJG7-F1
#
_cell.length_a   1.000
_cell.length_b   1.000
_cell.length_c   1.000
_cell.angle_alpha   90.00
_cell.angle_beta   90.00
_cell.angle_gamma   90.00
#
_symmetry.space_group_name_H-M   'P 1'
#
loop_
_entity.id
_entity.type
_entity.pdbx_description
1 polymer ?
#
loop_
_entity_poly.entity_id
_entity_poly.type
_entity_poly.pdbx_seq_one_letter_code
_entity_poly.pdbx_strand_id
1 'polypeptide(L)'
;MATTEEIERRVEEADAARSARRAAAAKRVGELAQRRAEVAETLADIERELGDVLAESSDVIGVDELAKFTDVPAADLDQWFTHRKAARPKRKRATTTSATRSETRAGTPSTKKPSVGQPATPPEVAPPRTAVEESTRTPVPVT
;
A
#
# COMPACT_ATOMS: atom_id res chain seq x y z
N MET A 1 -36.91 1.18 39.15
CA MET A 1 -35.43 1.17 39.20
C MET A 1 -34.97 -0.15 38.61
N ALA A 2 -34.09 -0.14 37.60
CA ALA A 2 -33.49 -1.38 37.11
C ALA A 2 -32.48 -1.90 38.15
N THR A 3 -32.46 -3.20 38.38
CA THR A 3 -31.42 -3.84 39.22
C THR A 3 -30.09 -3.80 38.49
N THR A 4 -28.99 -3.80 39.24
CA THR A 4 -27.63 -3.77 38.68
C THR A 4 -27.39 -4.90 37.66
N GLU A 5 -27.87 -6.11 37.96
CA GLU A 5 -27.78 -7.28 37.08
C GLU A 5 -28.48 -7.07 35.73
N GLU A 6 -29.61 -6.38 35.71
CA GLU A 6 -30.34 -6.06 34.47
C GLU A 6 -29.60 -5.01 33.63
N ILE A 7 -28.85 -4.10 34.27
CA ILE A 7 -28.01 -3.12 33.57
C ILE A 7 -26.80 -3.82 32.94
N GLU A 8 -26.14 -4.70 33.68
CA GLU A 8 -25.00 -5.50 33.19
C GLU A 8 -25.40 -6.35 31.98
N ARG A 9 -26.53 -7.07 32.09
CA ARG A 9 -27.06 -7.89 30.99
C ARG A 9 -27.33 -7.08 29.73
N ARG A 10 -27.90 -5.88 29.86
CA ARG A 10 -28.21 -5.02 28.70
C ARG A 10 -26.95 -4.48 28.02
N VAL A 11 -25.90 -4.18 28.80
CA VAL A 11 -24.62 -3.73 28.24
C VAL A 11 -23.94 -4.88 27.51
N GLU A 12 -23.89 -6.07 28.11
CA GLU A 12 -23.28 -7.25 27.50
C GLU A 12 -23.98 -7.63 26.18
N GLU A 13 -25.32 -7.60 26.14
CA GLU A 13 -26.08 -7.89 24.92
C GLU A 13 -25.82 -6.85 23.82
N ALA A 14 -25.76 -5.57 24.18
CA ALA A 14 -25.46 -4.49 23.24
C ALA A 14 -24.03 -4.60 22.68
N ASP A 15 -23.04 -4.93 23.51
CA ASP A 15 -21.65 -5.09 23.10
C ASP A 15 -21.42 -6.39 22.32
N ALA A 16 -22.13 -7.48 22.63
CA ALA A 16 -22.15 -8.70 21.83
C ALA A 16 -22.68 -8.42 20.41
N ALA A 17 -23.80 -7.70 20.29
CA ALA A 17 -24.35 -7.32 18.99
C ALA A 17 -23.39 -6.41 18.20
N ARG A 18 -22.75 -5.45 18.87
CA ARG A 18 -21.77 -4.53 18.24
C ARG A 18 -20.52 -5.28 17.78
N SER A 19 -19.95 -6.11 18.64
CA SER A 19 -18.74 -6.89 18.34
C SER A 19 -18.99 -7.90 17.22
N ALA A 20 -20.16 -8.57 17.19
CA ALA A 20 -20.53 -9.46 16.10
C ALA A 20 -20.58 -8.74 14.74
N ARG A 21 -21.16 -7.53 14.69
CA ARG A 21 -21.19 -6.70 13.46
C ARG A 21 -19.78 -6.29 13.02
N ARG A 22 -18.93 -5.86 13.96
CA ARG A 22 -17.53 -5.51 13.67
C ARG A 22 -16.74 -6.70 13.16
N ALA A 23 -16.90 -7.86 13.78
CA ALA A 23 -16.24 -9.09 13.35
C ALA A 23 -16.68 -9.52 11.95
N ALA A 24 -17.98 -9.48 11.65
CA ALA A 24 -18.50 -9.80 10.32
C ALA A 24 -17.96 -8.83 9.24
N ALA A 25 -17.90 -7.53 9.54
CA ALA A 25 -17.33 -6.54 8.64
C ALA A 25 -15.83 -6.78 8.41
N ALA A 26 -15.06 -6.98 9.47
CA ALA A 26 -13.62 -7.25 9.39
C ALA A 26 -13.32 -8.51 8.57
N LYS A 27 -14.09 -9.59 8.76
CA LYS A 27 -13.97 -10.82 7.97
C LYS A 27 -14.19 -10.56 6.48
N ARG A 28 -15.28 -9.89 6.11
CA ARG A 28 -15.57 -9.55 4.71
C ARG A 28 -14.48 -8.68 4.07
N VAL A 29 -13.99 -7.69 4.80
CA VAL A 29 -12.91 -6.82 4.31
C VAL A 29 -11.63 -7.62 4.12
N GLY A 30 -11.27 -8.49 5.08
CA GLY A 30 -10.10 -9.36 4.97
C GLY A 30 -10.19 -10.31 3.77
N GLU A 31 -11.34 -10.95 3.57
CA GLU A 31 -11.60 -11.83 2.42
C GLU A 31 -11.48 -11.07 1.08
N LEU A 32 -12.04 -9.87 0.98
CA LEU A 32 -11.93 -9.04 -0.23
C LEU A 32 -10.50 -8.56 -0.48
N ALA A 33 -9.77 -8.19 0.56
CA ALA A 33 -8.38 -7.78 0.45
C ALA A 33 -7.50 -8.93 -0.06
N GLN A 34 -7.73 -10.14 0.44
CA GLN A 34 -7.03 -11.34 0.00
C GLN A 34 -7.31 -11.64 -1.49
N ARG A 35 -8.58 -11.64 -1.90
CA ARG A 35 -8.95 -11.81 -3.31
C ARG A 35 -8.34 -10.73 -4.20
N ARG A 36 -8.30 -9.48 -3.74
CA ARG A 36 -7.67 -8.38 -4.47
C ARG A 36 -6.17 -8.64 -4.67
N ALA A 37 -5.48 -9.15 -3.64
CA ALA A 37 -4.06 -9.48 -3.75
C ALA A 37 -3.83 -10.59 -4.78
N GLU A 38 -4.61 -11.67 -4.74
CA GLU A 38 -4.53 -12.77 -5.71
C GLU A 38 -4.78 -12.28 -7.14
N VAL A 39 -5.82 -11.48 -7.36
CA VAL A 39 -6.10 -10.89 -8.68
C VAL A 39 -4.96 -9.97 -9.13
N ALA A 40 -4.39 -9.16 -8.23
CA ALA A 40 -3.27 -8.29 -8.56
C ALA A 40 -2.02 -9.07 -8.97
N GLU A 41 -1.75 -10.22 -8.34
CA GLU A 41 -0.65 -11.11 -8.76
C GLU A 41 -0.90 -11.66 -10.16
N THR A 42 -2.10 -12.21 -10.42
CA THR A 42 -2.44 -12.71 -11.76
C THR A 42 -2.38 -11.62 -12.83
N LEU A 43 -2.81 -10.40 -12.51
CA LEU A 43 -2.73 -9.26 -13.41
C LEU A 43 -1.29 -8.88 -13.71
N ALA A 44 -0.41 -8.88 -12.69
CA ALA A 44 1.00 -8.58 -12.89
C ALA A 44 1.71 -9.60 -13.79
N ASP A 45 1.34 -10.88 -13.69
CA ASP A 45 1.84 -11.93 -14.58
C ASP A 45 1.37 -11.71 -16.02
N ILE A 46 0.07 -11.41 -16.22
CA ILE A 46 -0.49 -11.10 -17.54
C ILE A 46 0.19 -9.87 -18.16
N GLU A 47 0.35 -8.79 -17.39
CA GLU A 47 1.01 -7.57 -17.87
C GLU A 47 2.46 -7.81 -18.27
N ARG A 48 3.15 -8.73 -17.59
CA ARG A 48 4.50 -9.13 -17.95
C ARG A 48 4.53 -9.91 -19.26
N GLU A 49 3.62 -10.87 -19.44
CA GLU A 49 3.48 -11.62 -20.69
C GLU A 49 3.13 -10.70 -21.86
N LEU A 50 2.21 -9.74 -21.66
CA LEU A 50 1.89 -8.71 -22.64
C LEU A 50 3.12 -7.89 -23.04
N GLY A 51 3.91 -7.43 -22.07
CA GLY A 51 5.17 -6.73 -22.34
C GLY A 51 6.21 -7.59 -23.06
N ASP A 52 6.25 -8.90 -22.80
CA ASP A 52 7.13 -9.84 -23.49
C ASP A 52 6.73 -9.97 -24.97
N VAL A 53 5.45 -10.22 -25.25
CA VAL A 53 4.88 -10.33 -26.61
C VAL A 53 5.03 -9.02 -27.38
N LEU A 54 4.74 -7.87 -26.75
CA LEU A 54 4.86 -6.56 -27.38
C LEU A 54 6.29 -6.26 -27.85
N ALA A 55 7.31 -6.74 -27.15
CA ALA A 55 8.68 -6.55 -27.61
C ALA A 55 9.12 -7.58 -28.65
N GLU A 56 8.53 -8.77 -28.65
CA GLU A 56 8.74 -9.73 -29.74
C GLU A 56 8.07 -9.28 -31.04
N SER A 57 6.94 -8.57 -30.97
CA SER A 57 6.22 -8.07 -32.14
C SER A 57 6.66 -6.69 -32.62
N SER A 58 7.49 -5.98 -31.85
CA SER A 58 7.87 -4.57 -32.11
C SER A 58 8.62 -4.32 -33.43
N ASP A 59 9.20 -5.35 -34.03
CA ASP A 59 9.85 -5.32 -35.34
C ASP A 59 8.87 -5.58 -36.50
N VAL A 60 7.74 -6.21 -36.23
CA VAL A 60 6.69 -6.54 -37.22
C VAL A 60 5.60 -5.48 -37.26
N ILE A 61 5.18 -4.98 -36.09
CA ILE A 61 4.04 -4.08 -35.95
C ILE A 61 4.32 -3.00 -34.91
N GLY A 62 4.06 -1.74 -35.26
CA GLY A 62 4.24 -0.60 -34.36
C GLY A 62 3.14 -0.50 -33.30
N VAL A 63 3.43 0.16 -32.17
CA VAL A 63 2.48 0.35 -31.05
C VAL A 63 1.21 1.07 -31.51
N ASP A 64 1.34 2.11 -32.35
CA ASP A 64 0.20 2.88 -32.89
C ASP A 64 -0.71 2.04 -33.80
N GLU A 65 -0.15 1.03 -34.46
CA GLU A 65 -0.89 0.14 -35.34
C GLU A 65 -1.59 -0.96 -34.52
N LEU A 66 -0.88 -1.55 -33.56
CA LEU A 66 -1.44 -2.48 -32.57
C LEU A 66 -2.65 -1.89 -31.85
N ALA A 67 -2.56 -0.64 -31.41
CA ALA A 67 -3.65 0.06 -30.72
C ALA A 67 -4.94 0.15 -31.55
N LYS A 68 -4.82 0.24 -32.88
CA LYS A 68 -5.99 0.30 -33.79
C LYS A 68 -6.63 -1.07 -34.01
N PHE A 69 -5.86 -2.14 -33.91
CA PHE A 69 -6.36 -3.50 -34.15
C PHE A 69 -6.90 -4.19 -32.90
N THR A 70 -6.44 -3.79 -31.71
CA THR A 70 -6.83 -4.44 -30.45
C THR A 70 -7.81 -3.63 -29.62
N ASP A 71 -8.16 -2.42 -30.06
CA ASP A 71 -8.93 -1.43 -29.27
C ASP A 71 -8.29 -1.11 -27.90
N VAL A 72 -6.99 -1.36 -27.75
CA VAL A 72 -6.23 -1.02 -26.54
C VAL A 72 -5.51 0.32 -26.77
N PRO A 73 -5.62 1.29 -25.84
CA PRO A 73 -4.91 2.56 -25.96
C PRO A 73 -3.40 2.38 -26.08
N ALA A 74 -2.76 3.16 -26.95
CA ALA A 74 -1.30 3.12 -27.11
C ALA A 74 -0.55 3.42 -25.80
N ALA A 75 -1.12 4.26 -24.93
CA ALA A 75 -0.56 4.56 -23.61
C ALA A 75 -0.43 3.32 -22.72
N ASP A 76 -1.42 2.42 -22.75
CA ASP A 76 -1.43 1.20 -21.94
C ASP A 76 -0.41 0.18 -22.51
N LEU A 77 -0.33 0.08 -23.85
CA LEU A 77 0.68 -0.74 -24.52
C LEU A 77 2.10 -0.26 -24.21
N ASP A 78 2.35 1.05 -24.26
CA ASP A 78 3.64 1.65 -23.90
C ASP A 78 3.97 1.45 -22.42
N GLN A 79 2.98 1.50 -21.53
CA GLN A 79 3.15 1.21 -20.11
C GLN A 79 3.61 -0.23 -19.91
N TRP A 80 2.92 -1.23 -20.48
CA TRP A 80 3.30 -2.64 -20.36
C TRP A 80 4.68 -2.92 -20.96
N PHE A 81 4.97 -2.32 -22.12
CA PHE A 81 6.28 -2.42 -22.76
C PHE A 81 7.40 -1.81 -21.91
N THR A 82 7.15 -0.67 -21.26
CA THR A 82 8.14 0.02 -20.41
C THR A 82 8.32 -0.67 -19.07
N HIS A 83 7.26 -1.25 -18.50
CA HIS A 83 7.32 -1.99 -17.23
C HIS A 83 8.28 -3.19 -17.31
N ARG A 84 8.36 -3.85 -18.48
CA ARG A 84 9.37 -4.88 -18.77
C ARG A 84 10.81 -4.35 -18.68
N LYS A 85 11.08 -3.13 -19.18
CA LYS A 85 12.44 -2.55 -19.18
C LYS A 85 12.95 -2.29 -17.76
N ALA A 86 12.07 -1.91 -16.84
CA ALA A 86 12.43 -1.69 -15.43
C ALA A 86 12.80 -3.01 -14.70
N ALA A 87 12.19 -4.13 -15.08
CA ALA A 87 12.42 -5.44 -14.47
C ALA A 87 13.70 -6.15 -14.95
N ARG A 88 14.39 -5.66 -15.99
CA ARG A 88 15.66 -6.27 -16.46
C ARG A 88 16.82 -5.85 -15.54
N PRO A 89 17.39 -6.73 -14.70
CA PRO A 89 18.63 -6.42 -14.02
C PRO A 89 19.70 -6.21 -15.09
N LYS A 90 20.25 -4.98 -15.16
CA LYS A 90 21.46 -4.73 -15.94
C LYS A 90 22.56 -5.63 -15.38
N ARG A 91 22.81 -6.75 -16.06
CA ARG A 91 23.87 -7.70 -15.79
C ARG A 91 25.19 -6.94 -15.79
N LYS A 92 25.69 -6.57 -14.60
CA LYS A 92 27.05 -6.04 -14.44
C LYS A 92 28.01 -7.15 -14.87
N ARG A 93 28.72 -6.91 -15.98
CA ARG A 93 29.88 -7.69 -16.36
C ARG A 93 30.94 -7.46 -15.26
N ALA A 94 31.08 -8.42 -14.36
CA ALA A 94 32.16 -8.42 -13.39
C ALA A 94 33.47 -8.63 -14.15
N THR A 95 34.27 -7.58 -14.28
CA THR A 95 35.67 -7.69 -14.67
C THR A 95 36.42 -8.31 -13.51
N THR A 96 36.79 -9.58 -13.68
CA THR A 96 37.71 -10.31 -12.81
C THR A 96 39.01 -9.53 -12.69
N THR A 97 39.34 -9.03 -11.50
CA THR A 97 40.71 -8.65 -11.15
C THR A 97 41.11 -9.42 -9.91
N SER A 98 42.15 -10.24 -10.10
CA SER A 98 42.70 -11.17 -9.13
C SER A 98 43.38 -10.47 -7.95
N ALA A 99 43.11 -11.04 -6.78
CA ALA A 99 43.98 -11.22 -5.61
C ALA A 99 45.27 -10.39 -5.48
N THR A 100 45.44 -9.73 -4.33
CA THR A 100 46.71 -9.73 -3.57
C THR A 100 46.48 -9.50 -2.07
N ARG A 101 46.68 -10.60 -1.32
CA ARG A 101 47.34 -10.78 -0.01
C ARG A 101 47.16 -9.83 1.18
N SER A 102 46.98 -10.52 2.32
CA SER A 102 47.55 -10.27 3.67
C SER A 102 46.86 -9.22 4.54
N GLU A 103 46.85 -9.30 5.87
CA GLU A 103 46.91 -10.34 6.90
C GLU A 103 46.73 -9.55 8.23
N THR A 104 46.07 -10.13 9.23
CA THR A 104 46.23 -9.79 10.67
C THR A 104 45.86 -8.37 11.17
N ARG A 105 44.75 -8.25 11.92
CA ARG A 105 44.81 -8.03 13.38
C ARG A 105 43.44 -8.06 14.07
N ALA A 106 43.46 -8.69 15.24
CA ALA A 106 42.42 -8.77 16.24
C ALA A 106 41.96 -7.38 16.75
N GLY A 107 40.65 -7.26 17.03
CA GLY A 107 40.03 -6.11 17.66
C GLY A 107 38.65 -6.47 18.23
N THR A 108 38.65 -6.72 19.54
CA THR A 108 37.59 -7.02 20.53
C THR A 108 36.15 -6.49 20.24
N PRO A 109 35.09 -7.25 20.56
CA PRO A 109 33.71 -6.75 20.49
C PRO A 109 33.37 -5.88 21.73
N SER A 110 33.13 -4.59 21.51
CA SER A 110 32.56 -3.72 22.55
C SER A 110 31.05 -3.91 22.63
N THR A 111 30.64 -4.46 23.76
CA THR A 111 29.27 -4.61 24.25
C THR A 111 28.63 -3.23 24.44
N LYS A 112 27.69 -2.84 23.58
CA LYS A 112 26.76 -1.73 23.87
C LYS A 112 25.60 -2.27 24.70
N LYS A 113 25.54 -1.87 25.97
CA LYS A 113 24.39 -2.07 26.87
C LYS A 113 23.13 -1.40 26.29
N PRO A 114 21.93 -1.96 26.56
CA PRO A 114 20.66 -1.30 26.26
C PRO A 114 20.44 -0.12 27.21
N SER A 115 20.20 1.06 26.63
CA SER A 115 19.77 2.25 27.37
C SER A 115 18.28 2.10 27.67
N VAL A 116 17.98 1.73 28.91
CA VAL A 116 16.67 1.87 29.53
C VAL A 116 16.56 3.31 30.04
N GLY A 117 15.47 3.98 29.69
CA GLY A 117 15.00 5.16 30.40
C GLY A 117 14.89 6.43 29.56
N GLN A 118 13.82 6.53 28.78
CA GLN A 118 13.22 7.83 28.52
C GLN A 118 11.70 7.71 28.64
N PRO A 119 11.08 8.18 29.74
CA PRO A 119 9.64 8.37 29.77
C PRO A 119 9.26 9.49 28.80
N ALA A 120 8.36 9.18 27.87
CA ALA A 120 7.78 10.14 26.97
C ALA A 120 7.00 11.20 27.78
N THR A 121 7.32 12.46 27.53
CA THR A 121 6.50 13.61 27.90
C THR A 121 5.08 13.45 27.36
N PRO A 122 4.03 13.68 28.18
CA PRO A 122 2.65 13.66 27.71
C PRO A 122 2.40 14.85 26.74
N PRO A 123 1.60 14.67 25.68
CA PRO A 123 1.20 15.77 24.81
C PRO A 123 0.28 16.74 25.56
N GLU A 124 0.69 18.00 25.56
CA GLU A 124 -0.07 19.14 26.06
C GLU A 124 -1.40 19.27 25.28
N VAL A 125 -2.49 19.24 26.05
CA VAL A 125 -3.87 19.36 25.56
C VAL A 125 -4.10 20.79 25.07
N ALA A 126 -4.30 20.96 23.77
CA ALA A 126 -4.74 22.23 23.20
C ALA A 126 -6.17 22.57 23.69
N PRO A 127 -6.45 23.79 24.17
CA PRO A 127 -7.79 24.20 24.57
C PRO A 127 -8.73 24.37 23.35
N PRO A 128 -10.05 24.21 23.55
CA PRO A 128 -11.04 24.22 22.49
C PRO A 128 -11.17 25.59 21.82
N ARG A 129 -11.11 25.61 20.48
CA ARG A 129 -11.53 26.77 19.68
C ARG A 129 -13.05 26.88 19.70
N THR A 130 -13.58 27.71 20.60
CA THR A 130 -14.86 28.38 20.36
C THR A 130 -14.60 29.61 19.50
N ALA A 131 -15.05 29.57 18.25
CA ALA A 131 -15.35 30.77 17.47
C ALA A 131 -16.51 30.44 16.54
N VAL A 132 -17.65 31.01 16.92
CA VAL A 132 -18.86 31.18 16.13
C VAL A 132 -18.49 32.03 14.91
N GLU A 133 -18.80 31.58 13.70
CA GLU A 133 -19.25 32.53 12.68
C GLU A 133 -20.15 31.83 11.65
N GLU A 134 -21.40 32.25 11.76
CA GLU A 134 -22.58 31.95 10.98
C GLU A 134 -22.40 32.49 9.56
N SER A 135 -22.10 31.62 8.60
CA SER A 135 -22.07 31.99 7.18
C SER A 135 -23.47 31.89 6.60
N THR A 136 -24.28 32.93 6.79
CA THR A 136 -25.56 33.13 6.14
C THR A 136 -25.31 33.44 4.66
N ARG A 137 -25.51 32.45 3.78
CA ARG A 137 -25.51 32.67 2.32
C ARG A 137 -26.89 32.33 1.77
N THR A 138 -27.76 33.33 1.71
CA THR A 138 -29.02 33.28 0.97
C THR A 138 -28.81 34.00 -0.37
N PRO A 139 -29.07 33.36 -1.53
CA PRO A 139 -29.01 34.04 -2.82
C PRO A 139 -30.25 34.92 -3.04
N VAL A 140 -30.04 36.12 -3.58
CA VAL A 140 -31.07 37.06 -4.02
C VAL A 140 -31.58 36.63 -5.41
N PRO A 141 -32.91 36.57 -5.67
CA PRO A 141 -33.42 36.37 -7.02
C PRO A 141 -33.37 37.66 -7.82
N VAL A 142 -32.69 37.63 -8.97
CA VAL A 142 -32.78 38.68 -10.00
C VAL A 142 -34.07 38.45 -10.78
N THR A 143 -34.84 39.53 -10.89
CA THR A 143 -36.13 39.64 -11.60
C THR A 143 -35.91 39.83 -13.09
#